data_AF-A0A6M0RUL0-F1
#
_entry.id   AF-A0A6M0RUL0-F1
#
_cell.length_a   1.000
_cell.length_b   1.000
_cell.length_c   1.000
_cell.angle_alpha   90.00
_cell.angle_beta   90.00
_cell.angle_gamma   90.00
#
_symmetry.space_group_name_H-M   'P 1'
#
loop_
_entity.id
_entity.type
_entity.pdbx_description
1 polymer ?
#
loop_
_entity_poly.entity_id
_entity_poly.type
_entity_poly.pdbx_seq_one_letter_code
_entity_poly.pdbx_strand_id
1 'polypeptide(L)'
;MAHRHNWQMTLRVAGLVAIALFTFHALSSLLFGVLGLAPSSPQWSLALILGSFLAIAGATVGMQSLNFIPQRLTSLVSGASSIAILAAFSLGELSGHQAEGVLIGAIAGLIVGGCGGFCTGHRQGFWQVAIALISSLCAYGTAFGLSSWTWAAATTQRWLIAIGLGLCTALYLWFTQQGLTWVYHQWQRDIKRELQK
;
A
#
# COMPACT_ATOMS: atom_id res chain seq x y z
N MET A 1 -32.30 -7.70 -18.04
CA MET A 1 -31.17 -8.18 -17.19
C MET A 1 -29.91 -7.33 -17.31
N ALA A 2 -29.62 -6.69 -18.46
CA ALA A 2 -28.48 -5.78 -18.63
C ALA A 2 -28.39 -4.60 -17.64
N HIS A 3 -29.52 -4.05 -17.17
CA HIS A 3 -29.52 -2.91 -16.26
C HIS A 3 -29.02 -3.23 -14.83
N ARG A 4 -29.23 -4.46 -14.32
CA ARG A 4 -28.70 -4.85 -12.99
C ARG A 4 -27.19 -5.12 -13.03
N HIS A 5 -26.68 -5.55 -14.18
CA HIS A 5 -25.26 -5.84 -14.39
C HIS A 5 -24.41 -4.56 -14.36
N ASN A 6 -24.86 -3.49 -15.04
CA ASN A 6 -24.17 -2.20 -15.03
C ASN A 6 -24.08 -1.58 -13.62
N TRP A 7 -25.10 -1.79 -12.78
CA TRP A 7 -25.10 -1.30 -11.40
C TRP A 7 -24.06 -1.99 -10.53
N GLN A 8 -23.88 -3.30 -10.64
CA GLN A 8 -22.87 -4.03 -9.87
C GLN A 8 -21.45 -3.62 -10.25
N MET A 9 -21.17 -3.43 -11.55
CA MET A 9 -19.89 -2.92 -12.01
C MET A 9 -19.61 -1.51 -11.51
N THR A 10 -20.61 -0.62 -11.58
CA THR A 10 -20.49 0.75 -11.08
C THR A 10 -20.19 0.79 -9.59
N LEU A 11 -20.87 -0.04 -8.79
CA LEU A 11 -20.62 -0.15 -7.36
C LEU A 11 -19.21 -0.66 -7.04
N ARG A 12 -18.69 -1.62 -7.82
CA ARG A 12 -17.31 -2.11 -7.64
C ARG A 12 -16.29 -1.04 -7.99
N VAL A 13 -16.46 -0.31 -9.10
CA VAL A 13 -15.58 0.80 -9.47
C VAL A 13 -15.61 1.88 -8.40
N ALA A 14 -16.80 2.31 -7.99
CA ALA A 14 -16.97 3.29 -6.92
C ALA A 14 -16.30 2.81 -5.62
N GLY A 15 -16.42 1.53 -5.28
CA GLY A 15 -15.73 0.92 -4.14
C GLY A 15 -14.21 0.97 -4.25
N LEU A 16 -13.63 0.62 -5.40
CA LEU A 16 -12.17 0.72 -5.62
C LEU A 16 -11.68 2.17 -5.56
N VAL A 17 -12.44 3.10 -6.13
CA VAL A 17 -12.11 4.53 -6.07
C VAL A 17 -12.17 5.03 -4.63
N ALA A 18 -13.20 4.66 -3.86
CA ALA A 18 -13.30 5.01 -2.45
C ALA A 18 -12.12 4.44 -1.63
N ILE A 19 -11.73 3.18 -1.88
CA ILE A 19 -10.55 2.57 -1.25
C ILE A 19 -9.28 3.34 -1.62
N ALA A 20 -9.11 3.70 -2.90
CA ALA A 20 -7.94 4.44 -3.36
C ALA A 20 -7.83 5.81 -2.68
N LEU A 21 -8.93 6.57 -2.65
CA LEU A 21 -8.98 7.89 -2.04
C LEU A 21 -8.74 7.82 -0.53
N PHE A 22 -9.39 6.88 0.15
CA PHE A 22 -9.20 6.69 1.59
C PHE A 22 -7.75 6.29 1.92
N THR A 23 -7.19 5.36 1.14
CA THR A 23 -5.80 4.93 1.30
C THR A 23 -4.82 6.07 1.04
N PHE A 24 -5.05 6.84 -0.03
CA PHE A 24 -4.24 8.00 -0.35
C PHE A 24 -4.29 9.04 0.78
N HIS A 25 -5.48 9.33 1.30
CA HIS A 25 -5.66 10.21 2.45
C HIS A 25 -4.89 9.72 3.67
N ALA A 26 -5.11 8.46 4.08
CA ALA A 26 -4.40 7.85 5.21
C ALA A 26 -2.88 7.88 5.05
N LEU A 27 -2.37 7.49 3.87
CA LEU A 27 -0.94 7.50 3.58
C LEU A 27 -0.37 8.93 3.61
N SER A 28 -1.08 9.91 3.03
CA SER A 28 -0.63 11.30 3.03
C SER A 28 -0.55 11.86 4.46
N SER A 29 -1.58 11.64 5.28
CA SER A 29 -1.60 12.07 6.69
C SER A 29 -0.48 11.44 7.49
N LEU A 30 -0.26 10.12 7.33
CA LEU A 30 0.81 9.40 8.03
C LEU A 30 2.20 9.84 7.56
N LEU A 31 2.41 9.99 6.26
CA LEU A 31 3.70 10.40 5.69
C LEU A 31 4.06 11.83 6.08
N PHE A 32 3.12 12.78 5.99
CA PHE A 32 3.37 14.16 6.41
C PHE A 32 3.55 14.28 7.92
N GLY A 33 2.80 13.49 8.71
CA GLY A 33 3.00 13.40 10.15
C GLY A 33 4.42 12.94 10.50
N VAL A 34 4.93 11.92 9.79
CA VAL A 34 6.27 11.38 10.01
C VAL A 34 7.39 12.29 9.49
N LEU A 35 7.21 12.96 8.34
CA LEU A 35 8.21 13.88 7.79
C LEU A 35 8.47 15.09 8.71
N GLY A 36 7.52 15.43 9.57
CA GLY A 36 7.69 16.46 10.61
C GLY A 36 8.43 16.00 11.86
N LEU A 37 8.73 14.70 12.02
CA LEU A 37 9.38 14.17 13.21
C LEU A 37 10.90 14.25 13.11
N ALA A 38 11.52 14.79 14.15
CA ALA A 38 12.96 14.74 14.31
C ALA A 38 13.41 13.33 14.75
N PRO A 39 14.61 12.85 14.32
CA PRO A 39 15.16 11.57 14.78
C PRO A 39 15.36 11.47 16.30
N SER A 40 15.47 12.62 16.99
CA SER A 40 15.57 12.71 18.44
C SER A 40 14.22 12.60 19.16
N SER A 41 13.10 12.57 18.43
CA SER A 41 11.78 12.51 19.03
C SER A 41 11.44 11.10 19.53
N PRO A 42 10.72 10.96 20.67
CA PRO A 42 10.27 9.66 21.18
C PRO A 42 9.39 8.89 20.17
N GLN A 43 8.73 9.61 19.26
CA GLN A 43 7.82 9.08 18.26
C GLN A 43 8.53 8.60 16.98
N TRP A 44 9.86 8.78 16.88
CA TRP A 44 10.65 8.33 15.73
C TRP A 44 10.56 6.81 15.49
N SER A 45 10.33 6.03 16.55
CA SER A 45 10.07 4.59 16.41
C SER A 45 8.85 4.30 15.54
N LEU A 46 7.78 5.10 15.65
CA LEU A 46 6.57 4.97 14.83
C LEU A 46 6.85 5.30 13.36
N ALA A 47 7.70 6.29 13.11
CA ALA A 47 8.17 6.62 11.76
C ALA A 47 8.90 5.44 11.09
N LEU A 48 9.78 4.77 11.83
CA LEU A 48 10.51 3.59 11.34
C LEU A 48 9.58 2.40 11.09
N ILE A 49 8.63 2.16 11.99
CA ILE A 49 7.63 1.09 11.84
C ILE A 49 6.77 1.34 10.59
N LEU A 50 6.26 2.57 10.43
CA LEU A 50 5.47 2.96 9.26
C LEU A 50 6.29 2.79 7.97
N GLY A 51 7.51 3.31 7.94
CA GLY A 51 8.40 3.19 6.79
C GLY A 51 8.69 1.74 6.43
N SER A 52 8.85 0.87 7.43
CA SER A 52 9.05 -0.57 7.24
C SER A 52 7.82 -1.24 6.62
N PHE A 53 6.61 -0.97 7.12
CA PHE A 53 5.39 -1.52 6.53
C PHE A 53 5.17 -1.04 5.10
N LEU A 54 5.41 0.25 4.83
CA LEU A 54 5.31 0.82 3.49
C LEU A 54 6.30 0.14 2.52
N ALA A 55 7.56 0.00 2.95
CA ALA A 55 8.60 -0.66 2.17
C ALA A 55 8.25 -2.13 1.87
N ILE A 56 7.80 -2.88 2.88
CA ILE A 56 7.41 -4.29 2.71
C ILE A 56 6.18 -4.40 1.79
N ALA A 57 5.17 -3.57 1.99
CA ALA A 57 3.97 -3.53 1.14
C ALA A 57 4.34 -3.23 -0.32
N GLY A 58 5.22 -2.25 -0.55
CA GLY A 58 5.63 -1.87 -1.90
C GLY A 58 6.54 -2.90 -2.57
N ALA A 59 7.50 -3.45 -1.83
CA ALA A 59 8.41 -4.48 -2.34
C ALA A 59 7.64 -5.75 -2.75
N THR A 60 6.64 -6.17 -1.96
CA THR A 60 5.85 -7.36 -2.26
C THR A 60 5.05 -7.25 -3.56
N VAL A 61 4.56 -6.05 -3.92
CA VAL A 61 3.94 -5.79 -5.23
C VAL A 61 4.94 -5.94 -6.37
N GLY A 62 6.12 -5.35 -6.21
CA GLY A 62 7.21 -5.49 -7.17
C GLY A 62 7.59 -6.94 -7.40
N MET A 63 7.79 -7.70 -6.32
CA MET A 63 8.14 -9.13 -6.38
C MET A 63 7.02 -9.98 -6.99
N GLN A 64 5.75 -9.64 -6.74
CA GLN A 64 4.62 -10.31 -7.37
C GLN A 64 4.58 -10.06 -8.88
N SER A 65 4.89 -8.84 -9.34
CA SER A 65 4.94 -8.54 -10.78
C SER A 65 6.03 -9.31 -11.52
N LEU A 66 7.12 -9.62 -10.82
CA LEU A 66 8.28 -10.33 -11.36
C LEU A 66 8.17 -11.86 -11.24
N ASN A 67 7.08 -12.39 -10.70
CA ASN A 67 6.85 -13.82 -10.45
C ASN A 67 7.97 -14.53 -9.63
N PHE A 68 8.75 -13.78 -8.85
CA PHE A 68 9.85 -14.35 -8.06
C PHE A 68 9.36 -15.17 -6.86
N ILE A 69 8.20 -14.84 -6.30
CA ILE A 69 7.66 -15.44 -5.07
C ILE A 69 6.25 -15.99 -5.36
N PRO A 70 5.86 -17.13 -4.76
CA PRO A 70 4.50 -17.64 -4.88
C PRO A 70 3.46 -16.59 -4.47
N GLN A 71 2.45 -16.43 -5.33
CA GLN A 71 1.41 -15.40 -5.22
C GLN A 71 0.65 -15.42 -3.89
N ARG A 72 0.61 -16.56 -3.19
CA ARG A 72 0.03 -16.68 -1.84
C ARG A 72 0.83 -15.91 -0.79
N LEU A 73 2.16 -16.02 -0.82
CA LEU A 73 3.02 -15.33 0.14
C LEU A 73 3.02 -13.83 -0.14
N THR A 74 3.09 -13.41 -1.40
CA THR A 74 3.02 -11.99 -1.74
C THR A 74 1.66 -11.39 -1.37
N SER A 75 0.55 -12.09 -1.65
CA SER A 75 -0.80 -11.64 -1.27
C SER A 75 -0.98 -11.57 0.24
N LEU A 76 -0.42 -12.53 1.00
CA LEU A 76 -0.46 -12.53 2.46
C LEU A 76 0.31 -11.34 3.02
N VAL A 77 1.56 -11.14 2.62
CA VAL A 77 2.41 -10.07 3.16
C VAL A 77 1.92 -8.70 2.71
N SER A 78 1.54 -8.55 1.44
CA SER A 78 0.97 -7.32 0.88
C SER A 78 -0.37 -6.98 1.54
N GLY A 79 -1.26 -7.95 1.71
CA GLY A 79 -2.53 -7.77 2.42
C GLY A 79 -2.34 -7.42 3.89
N ALA A 80 -1.47 -8.15 4.60
CA ALA A 80 -1.16 -7.90 6.01
C ALA A 80 -0.61 -6.48 6.22
N SER A 81 0.41 -6.10 5.45
CA SER A 81 1.04 -4.77 5.57
C SER A 81 0.09 -3.64 5.18
N SER A 82 -0.67 -3.81 4.09
CA SER A 82 -1.64 -2.81 3.61
C SER A 82 -2.77 -2.54 4.62
N ILE A 83 -3.38 -3.61 5.14
CA ILE A 83 -4.46 -3.46 6.12
C ILE A 83 -3.91 -3.02 7.47
N ALA A 84 -2.70 -3.42 7.85
CA ALA A 84 -2.03 -2.91 9.05
C ALA A 84 -1.87 -1.39 9.01
N ILE A 85 -1.45 -0.81 7.88
CA ILE A 85 -1.30 0.64 7.73
C ILE A 85 -2.66 1.35 7.86
N LEU A 86 -3.69 0.85 7.17
CA LEU A 86 -5.03 1.44 7.20
C LEU A 86 -5.68 1.33 8.59
N ALA A 87 -5.51 0.19 9.26
CA ALA A 87 -6.02 -0.04 10.59
C ALA A 87 -5.27 0.79 11.64
N ALA A 88 -3.94 0.93 11.50
CA ALA A 88 -3.14 1.81 12.33
C ALA A 88 -3.59 3.28 12.22
N PHE A 89 -3.88 3.75 11.00
CA PHE A 89 -4.45 5.09 10.78
C PHE A 89 -5.83 5.23 11.42
N SER A 90 -6.74 4.30 11.11
CA SER A 90 -8.14 4.39 11.54
C SER A 90 -8.29 4.32 13.06
N LEU A 91 -7.58 3.39 13.71
CA LEU A 91 -7.57 3.31 15.18
C LEU A 91 -6.78 4.45 15.81
N GLY A 92 -5.71 4.93 15.17
CA GLY A 92 -4.95 6.09 15.62
C GLY A 92 -5.82 7.36 15.72
N GLU A 93 -6.63 7.62 14.69
CA GLU A 93 -7.60 8.72 14.68
C GLU A 93 -8.66 8.56 15.79
N LEU A 94 -9.23 7.36 15.93
CA LEU A 94 -10.24 7.07 16.96
C LEU A 94 -9.70 7.18 18.39
N SER A 95 -8.44 6.82 18.62
CA SER A 95 -7.78 6.92 19.92
C SER A 95 -7.20 8.31 20.21
N GLY A 96 -7.47 9.32 19.38
CA GLY A 96 -6.97 10.67 19.59
C GLY A 96 -5.45 10.78 19.46
N HIS A 97 -4.87 10.07 18.49
CA HIS A 97 -3.43 10.06 18.17
C HIS A 97 -2.53 9.44 19.26
N GLN A 98 -3.10 8.61 20.13
CA GLN A 98 -2.32 7.84 21.09
C GLN A 98 -1.56 6.69 20.41
N ALA A 99 -0.29 6.50 20.80
CA ALA A 99 0.58 5.47 20.24
C ALA A 99 0.04 4.04 20.43
N GLU A 100 -0.69 3.79 21.53
CA GLU A 100 -1.32 2.51 21.80
C GLU A 100 -2.39 2.15 20.77
N GLY A 101 -3.23 3.12 20.40
CA GLY A 101 -4.28 2.93 19.38
C GLY A 101 -3.69 2.56 18.02
N VAL A 102 -2.63 3.27 17.61
CA VAL A 102 -1.90 3.00 16.36
C VAL A 102 -1.32 1.58 16.35
N LEU A 103 -0.71 1.16 17.47
CA LEU A 103 -0.12 -0.18 17.60
C LEU A 103 -1.18 -1.29 17.57
N ILE A 104 -2.27 -1.13 18.33
CA ILE A 104 -3.39 -2.08 18.35
C ILE A 104 -4.01 -2.18 16.95
N GLY A 105 -4.20 -1.05 16.27
CA GLY A 105 -4.66 -0.99 14.89
C GLY A 105 -3.75 -1.76 13.94
N ALA A 106 -2.44 -1.52 14.02
CA ALA A 106 -1.45 -2.22 13.19
C ALA A 106 -1.48 -3.74 13.39
N ILE A 107 -1.53 -4.21 14.65
CA ILE A 107 -1.58 -5.64 14.98
C ILE A 107 -2.89 -6.28 14.49
N ALA A 108 -4.02 -5.63 14.75
CA ALA A 108 -5.32 -6.11 14.28
C ALA A 108 -5.35 -6.17 12.74
N GLY A 109 -4.84 -5.13 12.07
CA GLY A 109 -4.77 -5.07 10.62
C GLY A 109 -3.81 -6.11 10.01
N LEU A 110 -2.69 -6.42 10.67
CA LEU A 110 -1.79 -7.52 10.26
C LEU A 110 -2.52 -8.86 10.27
N ILE A 111 -3.28 -9.16 11.32
CA ILE A 111 -4.02 -10.42 11.44
C ILE A 111 -5.12 -10.49 10.37
N VAL A 112 -5.94 -9.44 10.27
CA VAL A 112 -7.07 -9.39 9.33
C VAL A 112 -6.56 -9.41 7.88
N GLY A 113 -5.54 -8.60 7.56
CA GLY A 113 -4.95 -8.54 6.23
C GLY A 113 -4.15 -9.77 5.85
N GLY A 114 -3.47 -10.41 6.81
CA GLY A 114 -2.78 -11.68 6.59
C GLY A 114 -3.77 -12.80 6.29
N CYS A 115 -4.81 -12.96 7.11
CA CYS A 115 -5.88 -13.92 6.88
C CYS A 115 -6.61 -13.65 5.56
N GLY A 116 -6.97 -12.39 5.29
CA GLY A 116 -7.62 -11.98 4.06
C GLY A 116 -6.75 -12.25 2.83
N GLY A 117 -5.48 -11.86 2.86
CA GLY A 117 -4.51 -12.09 1.78
C GLY A 117 -4.24 -13.58 1.53
N PHE A 118 -4.18 -14.41 2.58
CA PHE A 118 -4.02 -15.85 2.46
C PHE A 118 -5.25 -16.53 1.83
N CYS A 119 -6.45 -16.22 2.32
CA CYS A 119 -7.70 -16.79 1.82
C CYS A 119 -8.03 -16.33 0.39
N THR A 120 -7.65 -15.10 0.01
CA THR A 120 -7.91 -14.55 -1.31
C THR A 120 -6.81 -14.84 -2.34
N GLY A 121 -5.63 -15.31 -1.91
CA GLY A 121 -4.50 -15.62 -2.80
C GLY A 121 -4.77 -16.66 -3.90
N HIS A 122 -5.88 -17.39 -3.84
CA HIS A 122 -6.31 -18.34 -4.87
C HIS A 122 -7.58 -17.91 -5.64
N ARG A 123 -8.31 -16.90 -5.16
CA ARG A 123 -9.55 -16.42 -5.78
C ARG A 123 -9.31 -15.10 -6.51
N GLN A 124 -9.42 -15.14 -7.84
CA GLN A 124 -9.44 -13.93 -8.67
C GLN A 124 -10.74 -13.18 -8.42
N GLY A 125 -10.66 -12.02 -7.79
CA GLY A 125 -11.82 -11.20 -7.47
C GLY A 125 -11.46 -9.81 -6.94
N PHE A 126 -12.50 -9.05 -6.63
CA PHE A 126 -12.44 -7.66 -6.17
C PHE A 126 -11.39 -7.41 -5.07
N TRP A 127 -11.32 -8.29 -4.07
CA TRP A 127 -10.37 -8.18 -2.95
C TRP A 127 -8.91 -8.22 -3.40
N GLN A 128 -8.58 -9.02 -4.41
CA GLN A 128 -7.22 -9.11 -4.93
C GLN A 128 -6.82 -7.80 -5.63
N VAL A 129 -7.75 -7.20 -6.36
CA VAL A 129 -7.57 -5.89 -7.01
C VAL A 129 -7.40 -4.79 -5.96
N ALA A 130 -8.23 -4.79 -4.92
CA ALA A 130 -8.13 -3.82 -3.82
C ALA A 130 -6.80 -3.92 -3.08
N ILE A 131 -6.34 -5.12 -2.74
CA ILE A 131 -5.05 -5.33 -2.06
C ILE A 131 -3.90 -4.81 -2.94
N ALA A 132 -3.88 -5.17 -4.22
CA ALA A 132 -2.85 -4.72 -5.16
C ALA A 132 -2.86 -3.20 -5.36
N LEU A 133 -4.04 -2.57 -5.33
CA LEU A 133 -4.19 -1.13 -5.41
C LEU A 133 -3.61 -0.44 -4.16
N ILE A 134 -3.98 -0.90 -2.97
CA ILE A 134 -3.49 -0.34 -1.70
C ILE A 134 -1.97 -0.47 -1.61
N SER A 135 -1.42 -1.62 -1.98
CA SER A 135 0.01 -1.85 -1.92
C SER A 135 0.79 -1.10 -3.00
N SER A 136 0.20 -0.86 -4.18
CA SER A 136 0.76 0.06 -5.18
C SER A 136 0.81 1.50 -4.66
N LEU A 137 -0.24 1.94 -3.93
CA LEU A 137 -0.24 3.24 -3.24
C LEU A 137 0.80 3.27 -2.10
N CYS A 138 1.01 2.17 -1.39
CA CYS A 138 2.08 2.08 -0.39
C CYS A 138 3.46 2.21 -1.03
N ALA A 139 3.72 1.52 -2.16
CA ALA A 139 4.95 1.67 -2.93
C ALA A 139 5.20 3.13 -3.35
N TYR A 140 4.13 3.81 -3.80
CA TYR A 140 4.18 5.23 -4.13
C TYR A 140 4.51 6.09 -2.90
N GLY A 141 3.87 5.80 -1.76
CA GLY A 141 4.17 6.44 -0.49
C GLY A 141 5.62 6.28 -0.06
N THR A 142 6.19 5.07 -0.25
CA THR A 142 7.61 4.81 0.02
C THR A 142 8.50 5.62 -0.90
N ALA A 143 8.20 5.65 -2.20
CA ALA A 143 8.94 6.44 -3.18
C ALA A 143 8.91 7.93 -2.82
N PHE A 144 7.77 8.45 -2.38
CA PHE A 144 7.63 9.84 -1.94
C PHE A 144 8.48 10.14 -0.69
N GLY A 145 8.44 9.26 0.32
CA GLY A 145 9.26 9.39 1.52
C GLY A 145 10.76 9.34 1.20
N LEU A 146 11.19 8.38 0.38
CA LEU A 146 12.58 8.25 -0.06
C LEU A 146 13.03 9.45 -0.90
N SER A 147 12.16 10.00 -1.76
CA SER A 147 12.45 11.22 -2.54
C SER A 147 12.71 12.41 -1.63
N SER A 148 11.89 12.56 -0.59
CA SER A 148 12.04 13.64 0.40
C SER A 148 13.37 13.53 1.15
N TRP A 149 13.77 12.31 1.55
CA TRP A 149 15.08 12.07 2.15
C TRP A 149 16.24 12.20 1.17
N THR A 150 16.04 11.84 -0.10
CA THR A 150 17.01 12.04 -1.17
C THR A 150 17.33 13.52 -1.30
N TRP A 151 16.30 14.36 -1.30
CA TRP A 151 16.44 15.81 -1.35
C TRP A 151 17.19 16.34 -0.12
N ALA A 152 16.84 15.88 1.09
CA ALA A 152 17.55 16.24 2.32
C ALA A 152 19.03 15.78 2.34
N ALA A 153 19.33 14.62 1.77
CA ALA A 153 20.70 14.12 1.63
C ALA A 153 21.51 14.95 0.61
N ALA A 154 20.87 15.37 -0.48
CA ALA A 154 21.49 16.23 -1.49
C ALA A 154 21.83 17.61 -0.92
N THR A 155 20.92 18.23 -0.16
CA THR A 155 21.17 19.54 0.47
C THR A 155 22.26 19.49 1.54
N THR A 156 22.46 18.34 2.19
CA THR A 156 23.55 18.12 3.16
C THR A 156 24.86 17.63 2.54
N GLN A 157 25.00 17.72 1.20
CA GLN A 157 26.17 17.28 0.42
C GLN A 157 26.55 15.81 0.60
N ARG A 158 25.63 14.96 1.08
CA ARG A 158 25.84 13.52 1.25
C ARG A 158 25.48 12.78 -0.03
N TRP A 159 26.23 13.02 -1.10
CA TRP A 159 25.92 12.55 -2.46
C TRP A 159 25.78 11.04 -2.59
N LEU A 160 26.59 10.24 -1.88
CA LEU A 160 26.49 8.77 -1.91
C LEU A 160 25.12 8.29 -1.39
N ILE A 161 24.62 8.91 -0.31
CA ILE A 161 23.31 8.58 0.26
C ILE A 161 22.21 9.07 -0.68
N ALA A 162 22.35 10.27 -1.26
CA ALA A 162 21.39 10.80 -2.22
C ALA A 162 21.27 9.89 -3.47
N ILE A 163 22.38 9.42 -4.04
CA ILE A 163 22.36 8.50 -5.18
C ILE A 163 21.71 7.17 -4.80
N GLY A 164 22.07 6.60 -3.65
CA GLY A 164 21.47 5.35 -3.17
C GLY A 164 19.95 5.46 -2.97
N LEU A 165 19.50 6.53 -2.30
CA LEU A 165 18.06 6.78 -2.10
C LEU A 165 17.33 7.10 -3.41
N GLY A 166 17.99 7.79 -4.35
CA GLY A 166 17.45 8.08 -5.67
C GLY A 166 17.22 6.80 -6.49
N LEU A 167 18.18 5.87 -6.48
CA LEU A 167 18.03 4.56 -7.12
C LEU A 167 16.90 3.74 -6.47
N CYS A 168 16.83 3.73 -5.13
CA CYS A 168 15.73 3.08 -4.42
C CYS A 168 14.37 3.70 -4.80
N THR A 169 14.27 5.02 -4.87
CA THR A 169 13.06 5.73 -5.31
C THR A 169 12.64 5.29 -6.71
N ALA A 170 13.57 5.28 -7.67
CA ALA A 170 13.29 4.87 -9.04
C ALA A 170 12.78 3.42 -9.11
N LEU A 171 13.36 2.54 -8.31
CA LEU A 171 12.95 1.13 -8.21
C LEU A 171 11.53 1.00 -7.61
N TYR A 172 11.18 1.77 -6.59
CA TYR A 172 9.81 1.78 -6.06
C TYR A 172 8.79 2.36 -7.05
N LEU A 173 9.13 3.42 -7.80
CA LEU A 173 8.27 3.94 -8.87
C LEU A 173 8.05 2.91 -9.97
N TRP A 174 9.10 2.17 -10.34
CA TRP A 174 8.99 1.06 -11.27
C TRP A 174 8.02 -0.02 -10.74
N PHE A 175 8.11 -0.39 -9.47
CA PHE A 175 7.17 -1.33 -8.84
C PHE A 175 5.74 -0.80 -8.80
N THR A 176 5.53 0.48 -8.50
CA THR A 176 4.21 1.12 -8.56
C THR A 176 3.62 1.02 -9.97
N GLN A 177 4.42 1.32 -11.00
CA GLN A 177 3.97 1.23 -12.39
C GLN A 177 3.60 -0.20 -12.78
N GLN A 178 4.40 -1.19 -12.40
CA GLN A 178 4.12 -2.61 -12.65
C GLN A 178 2.85 -3.06 -11.91
N GLY A 179 2.67 -2.65 -10.65
CA GLY A 179 1.49 -2.95 -9.84
C GLY A 179 0.20 -2.41 -10.47
N LEU A 180 0.20 -1.14 -10.90
CA LEU A 180 -0.93 -0.52 -11.60
C LEU A 180 -1.25 -1.21 -12.93
N THR A 181 -0.21 -1.58 -13.69
CA THR A 181 -0.38 -2.29 -14.97
C THR A 181 -1.00 -3.66 -14.74
N TRP A 182 -0.57 -4.37 -13.69
CA TRP A 182 -1.16 -5.64 -13.30
C TRP A 182 -2.63 -5.50 -12.87
N VAL A 183 -2.94 -4.50 -12.04
CA VAL A 183 -4.31 -4.16 -11.62
C VAL A 183 -5.19 -3.89 -12.84
N TYR A 184 -4.71 -3.09 -13.79
CA TYR A 184 -5.41 -2.77 -15.03
C TYR A 184 -5.70 -4.02 -15.87
N HIS A 185 -4.71 -4.90 -16.07
CA HIS A 185 -4.89 -6.14 -16.81
C HIS A 185 -5.84 -7.11 -16.09
N GLN A 186 -5.75 -7.20 -14.76
CA GLN A 186 -6.66 -8.02 -13.96
C GLN A 186 -8.09 -7.55 -14.12
N TRP A 187 -8.32 -6.24 -14.01
CA TRP A 187 -9.62 -5.62 -14.20
C TRP A 187 -10.20 -5.87 -15.60
N GLN A 188 -9.38 -5.72 -16.64
CA GLN A 188 -9.76 -6.03 -18.03
C GLN A 188 -10.19 -7.50 -18.21
N ARG A 189 -9.48 -8.44 -17.57
CA ARG A 189 -9.84 -9.87 -17.60
C ARG A 189 -11.17 -10.13 -16.90
N ASP A 190 -11.41 -9.48 -15.77
CA ASP A 190 -12.64 -9.65 -15.00
C ASP A 190 -13.85 -9.10 -15.77
N ILE A 191 -13.75 -7.93 -16.42
CA ILE A 191 -14.80 -7.41 -17.31
C ILE A 191 -15.11 -8.38 -18.45
N LYS A 192 -14.07 -8.91 -19.12
CA LYS A 192 -14.26 -9.84 -20.25
C LYS A 192 -14.97 -11.13 -19.83
N ARG A 193 -14.65 -11.68 -18.66
CA ARG A 193 -15.33 -12.89 -18.13
C ARG A 193 -16.78 -12.63 -17.77
N GLU A 194 -17.11 -11.43 -17.33
CA GLU A 194 -18.48 -11.08 -16.99
C GLU A 194 -19.34 -10.81 -18.22
N LEU A 195 -18.78 -10.27 -19.31
CA LEU A 195 -19.48 -10.13 -20.60
C LEU A 195 -19.80 -11.46 -21.29
N GLN A 196 -19.10 -12.54 -20.93
CA GLN A 196 -19.29 -13.88 -21.50
C GLN A 196 -20.32 -14.74 -20.73
N LYS A 197 -20.86 -14.24 -19.61
CA LYS A 197 -21.86 -14.91 -18.78
C LYS A 197 -23.23 -14.26 -18.92
#